data_AF-A0A0A1ZHH5-F1
#
_entry.id   AF-A0A0A1ZHH5-F1
#
_cell.length_a   1.000
_cell.length_b   1.000
_cell.length_c   1.000
_cell.angle_alpha   90.00
_cell.angle_beta   90.00
_cell.angle_gamma   90.00
#
_symmetry.space_group_name_H-M   'P 1'
#
loop_
_entity.id
_entity.type
_entity.pdbx_description
1 polymer ?
#
loop_
_entity_poly.entity_id
_entity_poly.type
_entity_poly.pdbx_seq_one_letter_code
_entity_poly.pdbx_strand_id
1 'polypeptide(L)' 'MTHKELIDQVSANLFKQSGKLESRRSWLAMRNYLEQLDSEQLKSMLQDH' A
#
# COMPACT_ATOMS: atom_id res chain seq x y z
N MET A 1 10.72 -4.24 -9.97
CA MET A 1 9.44 -4.35 -9.26
C MET A 1 8.33 -4.07 -10.24
N THR A 2 7.41 -5.00 -10.38
CA THR A 2 6.15 -4.80 -11.09
C THR A 2 5.19 -3.94 -10.27
N HIS A 3 4.19 -3.37 -10.92
CA HIS A 3 3.15 -2.57 -10.25
C HIS A 3 2.49 -3.33 -9.08
N LYS A 4 2.23 -4.62 -9.28
CA LYS A 4 1.71 -5.53 -8.25
C LYS A 4 2.64 -5.68 -7.04
N GLU A 5 3.94 -5.82 -7.27
CA GLU A 5 4.93 -5.91 -6.18
C GLU A 5 5.06 -4.60 -5.40
N LEU A 6 4.90 -3.45 -6.06
CA LEU A 6 4.90 -2.15 -5.38
C LEU A 6 3.70 -2.03 -4.44
N ILE A 7 2.51 -2.40 -4.91
CA ILE A 7 1.29 -2.41 -4.08
C ILE A 7 1.46 -3.33 -2.88
N ASP A 8 2.03 -4.51 -3.08
CA ASP A 8 2.24 -5.50 -2.01
C ASP A 8 3.22 -4.96 -0.94
N GLN A 9 4.34 -4.37 -1.36
CA GLN A 9 5.30 -3.74 -0.45
C GLN A 9 4.71 -2.54 0.28
N VAL A 10 4.01 -1.65 -0.41
CA VAL A 10 3.36 -0.48 0.19
C VAL A 10 2.31 -0.94 1.20
N SER A 11 1.48 -1.93 0.84
CA SER A 11 0.48 -2.53 1.72
C SER A 11 1.11 -3.13 2.97
N ALA A 12 2.22 -3.86 2.83
CA ALA A 12 2.94 -4.45 3.96
C ALA A 12 3.58 -3.38 4.88
N ASN A 13 4.10 -2.30 4.30
CA ASN A 13 4.70 -1.21 5.06
C ASN A 13 3.63 -0.43 5.86
N LEU A 14 2.50 -0.12 5.22
CA LEU A 14 1.34 0.48 5.87
C LEU A 14 0.75 -0.43 6.95
N PHE A 15 0.74 -1.75 6.73
CA PHE A 15 0.33 -2.72 7.75
C PHE A 15 1.26 -2.67 8.96
N LYS A 16 2.59 -2.65 8.74
CA LYS A 16 3.60 -2.53 9.79
C LYS A 16 3.48 -1.23 10.58
N GLN A 17 3.28 -0.09 9.90
CA GLN A 17 3.11 1.21 10.56
C GLN A 17 1.79 1.30 11.33
N SER A 18 0.70 0.83 10.75
CA SER A 18 -0.62 1.01 11.33
C SER A 18 -0.90 0.03 12.47
N GLY A 19 -0.26 -1.15 12.51
CA GLY A 19 -0.34 -2.14 13.60
C GLY A 19 -1.73 -2.76 13.88
N LYS A 20 -2.80 -2.15 13.36
CA LYS A 20 -4.19 -2.53 13.46
C LYS A 20 -4.90 -2.13 12.18
N LEU A 21 -5.01 -3.07 11.25
CA LEU A 21 -6.00 -2.92 10.18
C LEU A 21 -7.37 -3.20 10.78
N GLU A 22 -8.04 -2.10 11.15
CA GLU A 22 -9.25 -2.10 11.98
C GLU A 22 -10.43 -2.89 11.38
N SER A 23 -10.40 -3.19 10.08
CA SER A 23 -11.40 -4.05 9.42
C SER A 23 -10.97 -4.46 8.01
N ARG A 24 -11.46 -5.63 7.55
CA ARG A 24 -11.29 -6.13 6.16
C ARG A 24 -11.75 -5.12 5.10
N ARG A 25 -12.77 -4.30 5.41
CA ARG A 25 -13.22 -3.18 4.56
C ARG A 25 -12.16 -2.11 4.39
N SER A 26 -11.48 -1.70 5.46
CA SER A 26 -10.38 -0.74 5.39
C SER A 26 -9.21 -1.29 4.59
N TRP A 27 -8.93 -2.59 4.69
CA TRP A 27 -7.90 -3.23 3.86
C TRP A 27 -8.25 -3.20 2.36
N LEU A 28 -9.49 -3.55 2.01
CA LEU A 28 -9.95 -3.52 0.62
C LEU A 28 -9.98 -2.10 0.05
N ALA A 29 -10.41 -1.12 0.83
CA ALA A 29 -10.37 0.29 0.43
C ALA A 29 -8.92 0.76 0.19
N MET A 30 -8.00 0.39 1.08
CA MET A 30 -6.58 0.69 0.92
C MET A 30 -6.00 0.06 -0.35
N ARG A 31 -6.29 -1.23 -0.57
CA ARG A 31 -5.75 -1.94 -1.73
C ARG A 31 -6.31 -1.39 -3.04
N ASN A 32 -7.60 -1.07 -3.07
CA ASN A 32 -8.25 -0.46 -4.23
C ASN A 32 -7.66 0.93 -4.51
N TYR A 33 -7.37 1.71 -3.46
CA TYR A 33 -6.65 2.97 -3.60
C TYR A 33 -5.24 2.76 -4.20
N LEU A 34 -4.46 1.82 -3.67
CA LEU A 34 -3.11 1.51 -4.18
C LEU A 34 -3.11 0.98 -5.62
N GLU A 35 -4.13 0.21 -6.02
CA GLU A 35 -4.33 -0.25 -7.40
C GLU A 35 -4.68 0.86 -8.39
N GLN A 36 -5.16 2.02 -7.90
CA GLN A 36 -5.43 3.20 -8.73
C GLN A 36 -4.24 4.16 -8.83
N LEU A 37 -3.24 4.02 -7.96
CA LEU A 37 -2.05 4.87 -7.99
C LEU A 37 -1.12 4.47 -9.11
N ASP A 38 -0.29 5.41 -9.54
CA ASP A 38 0.76 5.12 -10.51
C ASP A 38 2.01 4.54 -9.83
N SER A 39 2.86 3.86 -10.61
CA SER A 39 4.05 3.20 -10.06
C SER A 39 5.04 4.17 -9.42
N GLU A 40 5.08 5.42 -9.87
CA GLU A 40 5.89 6.48 -9.25
C GLU A 40 5.34 6.90 -7.88
N GLN A 41 4.02 7.02 -7.75
CA GLN A 41 3.39 7.37 -6.48
C GLN A 41 3.59 6.26 -5.43
N LEU A 42 3.42 5.00 -5.84
CA LEU A 42 3.70 3.85 -4.97
C LEU A 42 5.15 3.83 -4.50
N LYS A 43 6.11 4.13 -5.40
CA LYS A 43 7.53 4.24 -5.02
C LYS A 43 7.80 5.39 -4.05
N SER A 44 7.17 6.54 -4.26
CA SER A 44 7.30 7.69 -3.35
C SER A 44 6.85 7.34 -1.93
N MET A 45 5.79 6.53 -1.79
CA MET A 45 5.30 6.06 -0.48
C MET A 45 6.23 5.04 0.18
N LEU A 46 7.10 4.37 -0.59
CA LEU A 46 8.14 3.48 -0.07
C LEU A 46 9.43 4.22 0.31
N GLN A 47 9.69 5.38 -0.30
CA GLN A 47 10.92 6.16 -0.07
C GLN A 47 10.86 7.12 1.12
N ASP A 48 9.69 7.33 1.74
CA ASP A 48 9.52 8.21 2.91
C ASP A 48 10.00 7.55 4.23
N HIS A 49 11.08 6.76 4.18
CA HIS A 49 11.60 5.98 5.32
C HIS A 49 13.12 5.97 5.39
#